data_AF-A0A5K3FFX2-F1
#
_entry.id   AF-A0A5K3FFX2-F1
#
_cell.length_a   1.000
_cell.length_b   1.000
_cell.length_c   1.000
_cell.angle_alpha   90.00
_cell.angle_beta   90.00
_cell.angle_gamma   90.00
#
_symmetry.space_group_name_H-M   'P 1'
#
loop_
_entity.id
_entity.type
_entity.pdbx_description
1 polymer ?
#
loop_
_entity_poly.entity_id
_entity_poly.type
_entity_poly.pdbx_seq_one_letter_code
_entity_poly.pdbx_strand_id
1 'polypeptide(L)'
;MANRVVDEKPADGLVACLRRRLLAFLSAEDAHFSAEDLLPRLPYDACFDERAALLARLRRHKQALTMWIHLLDSWDQALQYCAKIQAEAEQTFLCKDSPKRRFLSSAEGADRGDNHLLEIYTTLVDVCLNPLEPIALGIIPTKRTSDTTDTSPNPTNVGLDFRFKPRTDLALKAMRQFSELIDATTVLSMVPGDTNLKALSQFLESTVKQQASLQARLVFFMSAAHSESVQSRIACAAATAGQMFKVTALTRCHQCRRRIGTSAFVRHPDSGELVHYGCCRNLPADSKLTTTRLSGN
;
A
#
# COMPACT_ATOMS: atom_id res chain seq x y z
N MET A 1 31.84 -17.35 -30.75
CA MET A 1 32.18 -16.18 -29.92
C MET A 1 30.90 -15.47 -29.46
N ALA A 2 30.74 -15.25 -28.16
CA ALA A 2 29.50 -14.79 -27.53
C ALA A 2 29.03 -13.42 -28.04
N ASN A 3 27.71 -13.28 -28.21
CA ASN A 3 27.01 -12.01 -28.35
C ASN A 3 27.09 -11.29 -27.00
N ARG A 4 28.16 -10.53 -26.80
CA ARG A 4 28.38 -9.77 -25.58
C ARG A 4 27.73 -8.41 -25.79
N VAL A 5 26.63 -8.17 -25.09
CA VAL A 5 26.24 -6.80 -24.75
C VAL A 5 27.33 -6.29 -23.81
N VAL A 6 28.19 -5.42 -24.32
CA VAL A 6 29.30 -4.84 -23.57
C VAL A 6 28.78 -3.61 -22.85
N ASP A 7 28.29 -3.79 -21.63
CA ASP A 7 28.24 -2.63 -20.73
C ASP A 7 29.67 -2.25 -20.41
N GLU A 8 30.13 -1.13 -20.94
CA GLU A 8 31.39 -0.55 -20.49
C GLU A 8 31.23 -0.21 -19.01
N LYS A 9 31.77 -1.02 -18.10
CA LYS A 9 31.89 -0.67 -16.69
C LYS A 9 33.32 -0.17 -16.42
N PRO A 10 33.69 1.05 -16.86
CA PRO A 10 34.97 1.60 -16.48
C PRO A 10 34.98 1.77 -14.97
N ALA A 11 35.88 1.08 -14.28
CA ALA A 11 36.03 1.21 -12.84
C ALA A 11 36.48 2.63 -12.47
N ASP A 12 37.35 3.21 -13.30
CA ASP A 12 37.98 4.51 -13.13
C ASP A 12 38.03 5.31 -14.44
N GLY A 13 38.28 6.62 -14.31
CA GLY A 13 38.42 7.54 -15.44
C GLY A 13 37.22 8.47 -15.65
N LEU A 14 37.32 9.31 -16.69
CA LEU A 14 36.33 10.36 -16.98
C LEU A 14 34.94 9.78 -17.28
N VAL A 15 34.87 8.70 -18.08
CA VAL A 15 33.59 8.05 -18.43
C VAL A 15 32.91 7.48 -17.19
N ALA A 16 33.66 6.81 -16.31
CA ALA A 16 33.14 6.30 -15.03
C ALA A 16 32.59 7.43 -14.15
N CYS A 17 33.31 8.55 -14.07
CA CYS A 17 32.90 9.72 -13.31
C CYS A 17 31.61 10.34 -13.88
N LEU A 18 31.53 10.51 -15.21
CA LEU A 18 30.35 11.06 -15.88
C LEU A 18 29.13 10.16 -15.75
N ARG A 19 29.29 8.83 -15.88
CA ARG A 19 28.22 7.86 -15.66
C ARG A 19 27.70 7.89 -14.23
N ARG A 20 28.60 7.90 -13.23
CA ARG A 20 28.20 8.06 -11.81
C ARG A 20 27.45 9.36 -11.56
N ARG A 21 27.92 10.47 -12.15
CA ARG A 21 27.24 11.78 -12.03
C ARG A 21 25.88 11.78 -12.71
N LEU A 22 25.77 11.15 -13.88
CA LEU A 22 24.50 10.97 -14.59
C LEU A 22 23.52 10.13 -13.75
N LEU A 23 23.95 8.97 -13.24
CA LEU A 23 23.13 8.14 -12.35
C LEU A 23 22.65 8.90 -11.13
N ALA A 24 23.54 9.64 -10.45
CA ALA A 24 23.15 10.47 -9.32
C ALA A 24 22.07 11.50 -9.70
N PHE A 25 22.20 12.15 -10.85
CA PHE A 25 21.19 13.07 -11.38
C PHE A 25 19.86 12.36 -11.75
N LEU A 26 19.93 11.17 -12.35
CA LEU A 26 18.75 10.37 -12.71
C LEU A 26 18.06 9.73 -11.50
N SER A 27 18.74 9.57 -10.37
CA SER A 27 18.16 9.06 -9.12
C SER A 27 17.70 10.16 -8.16
N ALA A 28 18.11 11.41 -8.38
CA ALA A 28 17.71 12.56 -7.58
C ALA A 28 16.20 12.83 -7.72
N GLU A 29 15.54 13.05 -6.58
CA GLU A 29 14.08 13.22 -6.48
C GLU A 29 13.61 14.60 -6.97
N ASP A 30 14.47 15.60 -6.83
CA ASP A 30 14.28 16.99 -7.22
C ASP A 30 14.69 17.27 -8.68
N ALA A 31 15.25 16.29 -9.38
CA ALA A 31 15.69 16.46 -10.76
C ALA A 31 14.51 16.50 -11.75
N HIS A 32 14.31 17.68 -12.34
CA HIS A 32 13.31 17.90 -13.38
C HIS A 32 13.84 17.57 -14.78
N PHE A 33 13.34 16.47 -15.36
CA PHE A 33 13.54 16.13 -16.77
C PHE A 33 12.44 15.15 -17.23
N SER A 34 12.27 15.02 -18.55
CA SER A 34 11.38 14.03 -19.14
C SER A 34 12.08 12.68 -19.29
N ALA A 35 11.75 11.73 -18.41
CA ALA A 35 12.29 10.37 -18.48
C ALA A 35 11.80 9.62 -19.73
N GLU A 36 10.60 9.95 -20.23
CA GLU A 36 10.04 9.38 -21.45
C GLU A 36 10.82 9.81 -22.69
N ASP A 37 11.28 11.06 -22.74
CA ASP A 37 12.07 11.58 -23.86
C ASP A 37 13.54 11.14 -23.81
N LEU A 38 14.07 10.90 -22.61
CA LEU A 38 15.46 10.53 -22.42
C LEU A 38 15.71 9.03 -22.62
N LEU A 39 14.76 8.18 -22.26
CA LEU A 39 14.89 6.72 -22.35
C LEU A 39 15.24 6.22 -23.78
N PRO A 40 14.61 6.71 -24.87
CA PRO A 40 14.95 6.29 -26.23
C PRO A 40 16.32 6.78 -26.72
N ARG A 41 16.92 7.77 -26.04
CA ARG A 41 18.24 8.32 -26.42
C ARG A 41 19.40 7.49 -25.87
N LEU A 42 19.14 6.59 -24.92
CA LEU A 42 20.17 5.72 -24.39
C LEU A 42 20.51 4.62 -25.41
N PRO A 43 21.81 4.24 -25.51
CA PRO A 43 22.22 3.14 -26.37
C PRO A 43 21.52 1.83 -25.98
N TYR A 44 21.24 0.98 -26.98
CA TYR A 44 20.55 -0.31 -26.79
C TYR A 44 21.46 -1.42 -26.27
N ASP A 45 22.77 -1.18 -26.24
CA ASP A 45 23.85 -2.11 -25.93
C ASP A 45 24.77 -1.62 -24.79
N ALA A 46 24.49 -0.47 -24.18
CA ALA A 46 25.22 0.09 -23.04
C ALA A 46 24.30 0.91 -22.11
N CYS A 47 24.86 1.50 -21.05
CA CYS A 47 24.15 2.40 -20.11
C CYS A 47 22.96 1.73 -19.39
N PHE A 48 23.15 0.49 -18.93
CA PHE A 48 22.05 -0.29 -18.34
C PHE A 48 21.61 0.19 -16.97
N ASP A 49 22.55 0.63 -16.12
CA ASP A 49 22.21 1.22 -14.83
C ASP A 49 21.33 2.46 -15.01
N GLU A 50 21.69 3.32 -15.97
CA GLU A 50 20.97 4.56 -16.29
C GLU A 50 19.57 4.27 -16.83
N ARG A 51 19.48 3.29 -17.73
CA ARG A 51 18.20 2.83 -18.29
C ARG A 51 17.30 2.24 -17.20
N ALA A 52 17.83 1.42 -16.29
CA ALA A 52 17.07 0.88 -15.17
C ALA A 52 16.53 1.99 -14.26
N ALA A 53 17.35 3.01 -13.96
CA ALA A 53 16.94 4.18 -13.20
C ALA A 53 15.82 4.98 -13.88
N LEU A 54 15.87 5.16 -15.21
CA LEU A 54 14.80 5.81 -15.98
C LEU A 54 13.50 5.00 -15.96
N LEU A 55 13.57 3.68 -16.15
CA LEU A 55 12.40 2.80 -16.10
C LEU A 55 11.73 2.82 -14.72
N ALA A 56 12.54 2.86 -13.65
CA ALA A 56 12.08 3.02 -12.28
C ALA A 56 11.36 4.37 -12.07
N ARG A 57 11.91 5.46 -12.60
CA ARG A 57 11.29 6.80 -12.59
C ARG A 57 9.92 6.80 -13.27
N LEU A 58 9.80 6.07 -14.37
CA LEU A 58 8.57 5.91 -15.16
C LEU A 58 7.56 4.94 -14.54
N ARG A 59 7.80 4.44 -13.32
CA ARG A 59 6.96 3.40 -12.66
C ARG A 59 6.81 2.13 -13.49
N ARG A 60 7.75 1.85 -14.39
CA ARG A 60 7.79 0.59 -15.15
C ARG A 60 8.51 -0.48 -14.32
N HIS A 61 7.91 -0.82 -13.17
CA HIS A 61 8.52 -1.65 -12.12
C HIS A 61 9.06 -2.98 -12.67
N LYS A 62 8.26 -3.71 -13.46
CA LYS A 62 8.64 -5.00 -14.04
C LYS A 62 9.89 -4.89 -14.92
N GLN A 63 9.98 -3.86 -15.75
CA GLN A 63 11.16 -3.63 -16.62
C GLN A 63 12.39 -3.26 -15.79
N ALA A 64 12.28 -2.32 -14.85
CA ALA A 64 13.39 -1.91 -14.00
C ALA A 64 13.95 -3.08 -13.15
N LEU A 65 13.07 -3.83 -12.48
CA LEU A 65 13.43 -5.01 -11.71
C LEU A 65 14.06 -6.10 -12.58
N THR A 66 13.54 -6.33 -13.79
CA THR A 66 14.15 -7.30 -14.71
C THR A 66 15.57 -6.88 -15.07
N MET A 67 15.81 -5.60 -15.32
CA MET A 67 17.15 -5.09 -15.57
C MET A 67 18.10 -5.33 -14.39
N TRP A 68 17.70 -4.96 -13.17
CA TRP A 68 18.56 -5.13 -12.00
C TRP A 68 18.87 -6.61 -11.69
N ILE A 69 17.87 -7.48 -11.79
CA ILE A 69 18.01 -8.90 -11.40
C ILE A 69 18.71 -9.71 -12.49
N HIS A 70 18.23 -9.61 -13.73
CA HIS A 70 18.65 -10.53 -14.79
C HIS A 70 19.86 -9.99 -15.56
N LEU A 71 19.92 -8.68 -15.80
CA LEU A 71 21.01 -8.09 -16.59
C LEU A 71 22.19 -7.61 -15.74
N LEU A 72 21.92 -6.86 -14.66
CA LEU A 72 22.93 -6.23 -13.82
C LEU A 72 23.41 -7.12 -12.66
N ASP A 73 22.68 -8.20 -12.38
CA ASP A 73 22.93 -9.14 -11.27
C ASP A 73 23.01 -8.46 -9.90
N SER A 74 22.22 -7.38 -9.72
CA SER A 74 22.18 -6.56 -8.50
C SER A 74 20.87 -6.75 -7.76
N TRP A 75 20.80 -7.82 -6.96
CA TRP A 75 19.66 -8.09 -6.08
C TRP A 75 19.40 -6.97 -5.08
N ASP A 76 20.47 -6.37 -4.54
CA ASP A 76 20.35 -5.32 -3.52
C ASP A 76 19.72 -4.04 -4.06
N GLN A 77 20.05 -3.64 -5.30
CA GLN A 77 19.40 -2.49 -5.95
C GLN A 77 17.91 -2.74 -6.19
N ALA A 78 17.54 -3.96 -6.62
CA ALA A 78 16.14 -4.35 -6.78
C ALA A 78 15.38 -4.26 -5.45
N LEU A 79 15.96 -4.74 -4.34
CA LEU A 79 15.36 -4.64 -3.01
C LEU A 79 15.24 -3.20 -2.50
N GLN A 80 16.28 -2.39 -2.69
CA GLN A 80 16.24 -0.97 -2.33
C GLN A 80 15.12 -0.24 -3.07
N TYR A 81 14.93 -0.55 -4.35
CA TYR A 81 13.81 -0.02 -5.12
C TYR A 81 12.47 -0.49 -4.57
N CYS A 82 12.28 -1.79 -4.32
CA CYS A 82 11.04 -2.30 -3.73
C CYS A 82 10.71 -1.63 -2.40
N ALA A 83 11.70 -1.46 -1.51
CA ALA A 83 11.53 -0.78 -0.23
C ALA A 83 11.14 0.70 -0.40
N LYS A 84 11.75 1.41 -1.36
CA LYS A 84 11.39 2.80 -1.67
C LYS A 84 9.93 2.91 -2.14
N ILE A 85 9.53 2.07 -3.11
CA ILE A 85 8.16 2.07 -3.63
C ILE A 85 7.14 1.72 -2.55
N GLN A 86 7.46 0.74 -1.70
CA GLN A 86 6.63 0.36 -0.56
C GLN A 86 6.41 1.54 0.39
N ALA A 87 7.49 2.23 0.78
CA ALA A 87 7.42 3.38 1.67
C ALA A 87 6.59 4.54 1.06
N GLU A 88 6.75 4.82 -0.23
CA GLU A 88 5.95 5.83 -0.94
C GLU A 88 4.46 5.46 -0.97
N ALA A 89 4.14 4.17 -1.18
CA ALA A 89 2.77 3.69 -1.19
C ALA A 89 2.13 3.77 0.21
N GLU A 90 2.85 3.41 1.27
CA GLU A 90 2.43 3.54 2.67
C GLU A 90 2.16 5.01 3.05
N GLN A 91 3.07 5.93 2.68
CA GLN A 91 2.87 7.37 2.90
C GLN A 91 1.63 7.90 2.18
N THR A 92 1.43 7.46 0.94
CA THR A 92 0.25 7.85 0.14
C THR A 92 -1.04 7.37 0.79
N PHE A 93 -1.05 6.17 1.37
CA PHE A 93 -2.19 5.63 2.09
C PHE A 93 -2.51 6.48 3.34
N LEU A 94 -1.50 6.79 4.16
CA LEU A 94 -1.68 7.59 5.38
C LEU A 94 -2.19 9.02 5.10
N CYS A 95 -1.73 9.66 4.02
CA CYS A 95 -2.15 11.03 3.69
C CYS A 95 -3.60 11.13 3.17
N LYS A 96 -4.15 10.04 2.61
CA LYS A 96 -5.52 9.99 2.08
C LYS A 96 -6.60 10.00 3.17
N ASP A 97 -6.28 9.62 4.41
CA ASP A 97 -7.21 9.57 5.54
C ASP A 97 -7.46 10.92 6.25
N SER A 98 -7.02 12.04 5.66
CA SER A 98 -7.38 13.36 6.19
C SER A 98 -8.87 13.68 5.95
N PRO A 99 -9.64 14.10 6.98
CA PRO A 99 -11.12 14.09 6.97
C PRO A 99 -11.80 15.13 6.05
N LYS A 100 -11.06 15.85 5.20
CA LYS A 100 -11.58 17.00 4.43
C LYS A 100 -12.15 16.68 3.04
N ARG A 101 -12.17 15.41 2.59
CA ARG A 101 -12.69 15.05 1.24
C ARG A 101 -13.68 13.88 1.24
N ARG A 102 -14.69 13.91 2.11
CA ARG A 102 -15.85 12.98 2.01
C ARG A 102 -17.08 13.54 1.30
N PHE A 103 -17.01 14.77 0.78
CA PHE A 103 -18.05 15.33 -0.07
C PHE A 103 -17.46 15.63 -1.44
N LEU A 104 -17.90 14.89 -2.47
CA LEU A 104 -17.52 14.93 -3.89
C LEU A 104 -16.49 13.88 -4.34
N SER A 105 -16.95 12.62 -4.47
CA SER A 105 -16.96 11.93 -5.77
C SER A 105 -17.47 10.49 -5.61
N SER A 106 -18.75 10.30 -5.90
CA SER A 106 -19.29 9.00 -6.34
C SER A 106 -19.58 9.16 -7.82
N ALA A 107 -18.68 8.63 -8.67
CA ALA A 107 -18.98 8.17 -10.02
C ALA A 107 -17.71 7.53 -10.63
N GLU A 108 -17.81 6.22 -10.83
CA GLU A 108 -17.08 5.42 -11.83
C GLU A 108 -15.62 5.00 -11.51
N GLY A 109 -15.46 3.71 -11.20
CA GLY A 109 -14.17 3.00 -11.28
C GLY A 109 -13.54 2.53 -9.96
N ALA A 110 -14.31 2.15 -8.94
CA ALA A 110 -13.78 1.70 -7.65
C ALA A 110 -13.78 0.16 -7.51
N ASP A 111 -12.84 -0.54 -8.16
CA ASP A 111 -12.55 -1.95 -7.84
C ASP A 111 -11.11 -2.38 -8.19
N ARG A 112 -10.12 -1.49 -7.95
CA ARG A 112 -8.70 -1.85 -8.12
C ARG A 112 -7.76 -1.02 -7.24
N GLY A 113 -8.27 -0.51 -6.11
CA GLY A 113 -7.59 0.52 -5.31
C GLY A 113 -6.74 0.01 -4.15
N ASP A 114 -6.96 -1.22 -3.67
CA ASP A 114 -6.40 -1.67 -2.39
C ASP A 114 -5.18 -2.60 -2.54
N ASN A 115 -4.90 -3.11 -3.75
CA ASN A 115 -3.80 -4.06 -4.00
C ASN A 115 -2.45 -3.41 -4.34
N HIS A 116 -2.35 -2.09 -4.41
CA HIS A 116 -1.10 -1.44 -4.85
C HIS A 116 0.04 -1.57 -3.83
N LEU A 117 -0.27 -1.79 -2.54
CA LEU A 117 0.72 -1.99 -1.47
C LEU A 117 1.44 -3.35 -1.55
N LEU A 118 0.84 -4.36 -2.19
CA LEU A 118 1.41 -5.72 -2.28
C LEU A 118 2.01 -6.00 -3.67
N GLU A 119 1.86 -5.05 -4.60
CA GLU A 119 2.17 -5.25 -6.00
C GLU A 119 3.68 -5.31 -6.26
N ILE A 120 4.50 -4.56 -5.52
CA ILE A 120 5.93 -4.43 -5.85
C ILE A 120 6.73 -5.69 -5.52
N TYR A 121 6.53 -6.31 -4.36
CA TYR A 121 7.20 -7.58 -4.01
C TYR A 121 6.60 -8.78 -4.74
N THR A 122 5.31 -8.73 -5.08
CA THR A 122 4.70 -9.70 -5.99
C THR A 122 5.34 -9.61 -7.39
N THR A 123 5.55 -8.38 -7.90
CA THR A 123 6.26 -8.12 -9.15
C THR A 123 7.72 -8.58 -9.08
N LEU A 124 8.39 -8.42 -7.93
CA LEU A 124 9.74 -8.92 -7.70
C LEU A 124 9.82 -10.44 -7.90
N VAL A 125 8.87 -11.18 -7.34
CA VAL A 125 8.77 -12.64 -7.51
C VAL A 125 8.45 -13.00 -8.97
N ASP A 126 7.48 -12.32 -9.58
CA ASP A 126 7.12 -12.51 -10.99
C ASP A 126 8.33 -12.32 -11.90
N VAL A 127 9.09 -11.24 -11.73
CA VAL A 127 10.30 -10.98 -12.52
C VAL A 127 11.36 -12.08 -12.33
N CYS A 128 11.50 -12.63 -11.12
CA CYS A 128 12.43 -13.73 -10.89
C CYS A 128 12.03 -14.99 -11.66
N LEU A 129 10.73 -15.32 -11.70
CA LEU A 129 10.22 -16.54 -12.34
C LEU A 129 10.00 -16.37 -13.86
N ASN A 130 9.56 -15.19 -14.27
CA ASN A 130 9.14 -14.84 -15.63
C ASN A 130 9.85 -13.54 -16.10
N PRO A 131 11.18 -13.59 -16.33
CA PRO A 131 11.93 -12.45 -16.84
C PRO A 131 11.35 -11.91 -18.16
N LEU A 132 11.34 -10.59 -18.30
CA LEU A 132 11.04 -9.98 -19.59
C LEU A 132 12.14 -10.28 -20.62
N GLU A 133 11.73 -10.45 -21.87
CA GLU A 133 12.66 -10.59 -22.98
C GLU A 133 13.52 -9.32 -23.17
N PRO A 134 14.77 -9.45 -23.67
CA PRO A 134 15.67 -8.31 -23.86
C PRO A 134 15.05 -7.16 -24.66
N ILE A 135 14.26 -7.46 -25.70
CA ILE A 135 13.62 -6.46 -26.56
C ILE A 135 12.63 -5.60 -25.77
N ALA A 136 11.90 -6.19 -24.82
CA ALA A 136 10.98 -5.47 -23.94
C ALA A 136 11.70 -4.52 -22.96
N LEU A 137 13.00 -4.67 -22.80
CA LEU A 137 13.87 -3.77 -22.02
C LEU A 137 14.57 -2.75 -22.93
N GLY A 138 14.30 -2.78 -24.24
CA GLY A 138 15.02 -2.01 -25.24
C GLY A 138 16.50 -2.41 -25.30
N ILE A 139 16.79 -3.70 -25.20
CA ILE A 139 18.12 -4.25 -25.41
C ILE A 139 18.08 -4.97 -26.75
N ILE A 140 19.00 -4.63 -27.65
CA ILE A 140 19.13 -5.31 -28.94
C ILE A 140 20.33 -6.25 -28.83
N PRO A 141 20.11 -7.59 -28.78
CA PRO A 141 21.21 -8.52 -28.88
C PRO A 141 21.87 -8.37 -30.27
N THR A 142 23.16 -8.05 -30.30
CA THR A 142 23.90 -7.96 -31.57
C THR A 142 23.95 -9.35 -32.23
N LYS A 143 23.35 -9.51 -33.41
CA LYS A 143 23.30 -10.76 -34.18
C LYS A 143 24.68 -11.01 -34.83
N ARG A 144 25.37 -12.12 -34.54
CA ARG A 144 26.56 -12.51 -35.31
C ARG A 144 26.17 -13.28 -36.57
N THR A 145 26.71 -12.83 -37.70
CA THR A 145 26.93 -13.65 -38.89
C THR A 145 27.83 -14.82 -38.50
N SER A 146 27.45 -16.03 -38.94
CA SER A 146 28.29 -17.22 -38.91
C SER A 146 29.66 -16.91 -39.50
N ASP A 147 30.73 -17.16 -38.75
CA ASP A 147 31.87 -17.98 -39.20
C ASP A 147 32.99 -17.96 -38.17
N THR A 148 33.75 -19.06 -38.18
CA THR A 148 34.98 -19.39 -37.45
C THR A 148 34.83 -20.07 -36.08
N THR A 149 35.16 -21.36 -36.14
CA THR A 149 35.66 -22.26 -35.10
C THR A 149 36.76 -21.58 -34.29
N ASP A 150 36.62 -21.53 -32.96
CA ASP A 150 37.80 -21.55 -32.09
C ASP A 150 37.47 -22.11 -30.72
N THR A 151 38.26 -23.13 -30.37
CA THR A 151 38.23 -23.92 -29.15
C THR A 151 39.08 -23.22 -28.09
N SER A 152 38.46 -22.58 -27.09
CA SER A 152 39.13 -22.26 -25.83
C SER A 152 38.11 -21.97 -24.71
N PRO A 153 38.16 -22.65 -23.55
CA PRO A 153 37.21 -22.45 -22.46
C PRO A 153 37.73 -21.37 -21.49
N ASN A 154 37.40 -20.10 -21.76
CA ASN A 154 37.61 -19.02 -20.79
C ASN A 154 36.36 -18.86 -19.90
N PRO A 155 36.45 -18.91 -18.54
CA PRO A 155 35.29 -18.93 -17.62
C PRO A 155 34.45 -17.66 -17.55
N THR A 156 34.76 -16.61 -18.31
CA THR A 156 33.96 -15.36 -18.39
C THR A 156 32.90 -15.37 -19.51
N ASN A 157 32.72 -16.50 -20.22
CA ASN A 157 31.79 -16.69 -21.34
C ASN A 157 30.34 -17.01 -20.89
N VAL A 158 29.69 -16.12 -20.15
CA VAL A 158 28.25 -16.28 -19.81
C VAL A 158 27.42 -15.39 -20.74
N GLY A 159 26.85 -16.00 -21.80
CA GLY A 159 26.03 -15.33 -22.81
C GLY A 159 24.70 -14.77 -22.27
N LEU A 160 24.12 -13.82 -23.00
CA LEU A 160 22.84 -13.16 -22.68
C LEU A 160 21.69 -14.14 -22.46
N ASP A 161 21.69 -15.28 -23.16
CA ASP A 161 20.65 -16.30 -23.06
C ASP A 161 20.55 -16.94 -21.66
N PHE A 162 21.62 -16.89 -20.85
CA PHE A 162 21.56 -17.37 -19.46
C PHE A 162 21.08 -16.29 -18.49
N ARG A 163 21.23 -15.00 -18.86
CA ARG A 163 20.90 -13.88 -17.97
C ARG A 163 19.40 -13.74 -17.74
N PHE A 164 18.59 -14.06 -18.74
CA PHE A 164 17.13 -13.94 -18.70
C PHE A 164 16.43 -15.29 -18.50
N LYS A 165 17.05 -16.20 -17.75
CA LYS A 165 16.41 -17.45 -17.34
C LYS A 165 15.70 -17.27 -16.00
N PRO A 166 14.64 -18.05 -15.70
CA PRO A 166 14.02 -18.06 -14.39
C PRO A 166 15.05 -18.29 -13.27
N ARG A 167 15.02 -17.43 -12.25
CA ARG A 167 15.87 -17.46 -11.05
C ARG A 167 15.06 -17.87 -9.83
N THR A 168 14.71 -19.17 -9.79
CA THR A 168 13.84 -19.75 -8.76
C THR A 168 14.41 -19.59 -7.35
N ASP A 169 15.73 -19.59 -7.21
CA ASP A 169 16.44 -19.36 -5.95
C ASP A 169 16.15 -17.97 -5.36
N LEU A 170 16.20 -16.92 -6.20
CA LEU A 170 15.87 -15.55 -5.80
C LEU A 170 14.37 -15.39 -5.53
N ALA A 171 13.51 -16.01 -6.35
CA ALA A 171 12.07 -16.01 -6.13
C ALA A 171 11.72 -16.60 -4.74
N LEU A 172 12.24 -17.79 -4.42
CA LEU A 172 12.04 -18.44 -3.13
C LEU A 172 12.65 -17.64 -1.97
N LYS A 173 13.77 -16.94 -2.19
CA LYS A 173 14.34 -16.02 -1.20
C LYS A 173 13.40 -14.85 -0.91
N ALA A 174 12.85 -14.22 -1.95
CA ALA A 174 11.90 -13.12 -1.81
C ALA A 174 10.60 -13.57 -1.11
N MET A 175 10.05 -14.71 -1.50
CA MET A 175 8.85 -15.29 -0.88
C MET A 175 9.03 -15.51 0.62
N ARG A 176 10.17 -16.07 1.03
CA ARG A 176 10.48 -16.29 2.46
C ARG A 176 10.68 -15.00 3.24
N GLN A 177 11.30 -13.99 2.63
CA GLN A 177 11.66 -12.75 3.31
C GLN A 177 10.50 -11.75 3.40
N PHE A 178 9.61 -11.74 2.40
CA PHE A 178 8.57 -10.73 2.25
C PHE A 178 7.16 -11.35 2.22
N SER A 179 6.94 -12.42 2.98
CA SER A 179 5.66 -13.17 2.95
C SER A 179 4.44 -12.32 3.33
N GLU A 180 4.62 -11.27 4.12
CA GLU A 180 3.57 -10.32 4.53
C GLU A 180 3.26 -9.26 3.46
N LEU A 181 4.18 -9.06 2.52
CA LEU A 181 4.13 -8.01 1.50
C LEU A 181 3.89 -8.58 0.10
N ILE A 182 3.55 -9.86 0.01
CA ILE A 182 3.33 -10.60 -1.24
C ILE A 182 1.89 -11.10 -1.27
N ASP A 183 1.24 -10.99 -2.43
CA ASP A 183 -0.01 -11.69 -2.67
C ASP A 183 0.28 -13.17 -2.93
N ALA A 184 0.02 -13.99 -1.91
CA ALA A 184 0.28 -15.42 -1.97
C ALA A 184 -0.50 -16.14 -3.07
N THR A 185 -1.71 -15.68 -3.41
CA THR A 185 -2.53 -16.34 -4.43
C THR A 185 -1.94 -16.16 -5.83
N THR A 186 -1.49 -14.94 -6.14
CA THR A 186 -0.84 -14.65 -7.42
C THR A 186 0.52 -15.31 -7.50
N VAL A 187 1.33 -15.30 -6.43
CA VAL A 187 2.64 -15.95 -6.46
C VAL A 187 2.50 -17.45 -6.65
N LEU A 188 1.57 -18.12 -5.96
CA LEU A 188 1.37 -19.56 -6.12
C LEU A 188 0.91 -19.96 -7.53
N SER A 189 0.22 -19.09 -8.27
CA SER A 189 -0.15 -19.37 -9.66
C SER A 189 1.01 -19.16 -10.65
N MET A 190 2.03 -18.40 -10.27
CA MET A 190 3.23 -18.17 -11.07
C MET A 190 4.33 -19.21 -10.85
N VAL A 191 4.30 -19.95 -9.73
CA VAL A 191 5.32 -20.96 -9.41
C VAL A 191 5.24 -22.15 -10.39
N PRO A 192 6.37 -22.59 -10.99
CA PRO A 192 6.41 -23.77 -11.83
C PRO A 192 5.94 -25.04 -11.10
N GLY A 193 5.13 -25.88 -11.77
CA GLY A 193 4.53 -27.07 -11.16
C GLY A 193 5.52 -28.17 -10.74
N ASP A 194 6.76 -28.11 -11.23
CA ASP A 194 7.88 -28.98 -10.86
C ASP A 194 8.64 -28.49 -9.61
N THR A 195 8.26 -27.34 -9.04
CA THR A 195 8.87 -26.81 -7.82
C THR A 195 8.59 -27.72 -6.63
N ASN A 196 9.65 -28.14 -5.93
CA ASN A 196 9.53 -29.00 -4.76
C ASN A 196 8.74 -28.30 -3.64
N LEU A 197 7.65 -28.91 -3.17
CA LEU A 197 6.82 -28.37 -2.08
C LEU A 197 7.62 -28.07 -0.80
N LYS A 198 8.70 -28.82 -0.51
CA LYS A 198 9.59 -28.55 0.62
C LYS A 198 10.27 -27.18 0.51
N ALA A 199 10.55 -26.72 -0.70
CA ALA A 199 11.13 -25.39 -0.91
C ALA A 199 10.13 -24.26 -0.61
N LEU A 200 8.82 -24.55 -0.72
CA LEU A 200 7.73 -23.61 -0.46
C LEU A 200 7.21 -23.67 0.98
N SER A 201 7.53 -24.72 1.75
CA SER A 201 6.90 -24.99 3.04
C SER A 201 7.02 -23.82 4.02
N GLN A 202 8.19 -23.18 4.11
CA GLN A 202 8.42 -22.04 4.99
C GLN A 202 7.57 -20.82 4.60
N PHE A 203 7.42 -20.57 3.30
CA PHE A 203 6.55 -19.50 2.80
C PHE A 203 5.09 -19.80 3.14
N LEU A 204 4.60 -20.98 2.77
CA LEU A 204 3.21 -21.40 3.01
C LEU A 204 2.86 -21.37 4.51
N GLU A 205 3.74 -21.88 5.36
CA GLU A 205 3.55 -21.87 6.81
C GLU A 205 3.48 -20.44 7.35
N SER A 206 4.37 -19.55 6.89
CA SER A 206 4.39 -18.14 7.30
C SER A 206 3.12 -17.42 6.85
N THR A 207 2.72 -17.57 5.58
CA THR A 207 1.50 -16.97 5.02
C THR A 207 0.24 -17.45 5.75
N VAL A 208 0.11 -18.75 6.01
CA VAL A 208 -1.07 -19.29 6.73
C VAL A 208 -1.13 -18.77 8.16
N LYS A 209 0.01 -18.76 8.88
CA LYS A 209 0.08 -18.21 10.24
C LYS A 209 -0.25 -16.71 10.27
N GLN A 210 0.25 -15.96 9.30
CA GLN A 210 -0.01 -14.52 9.16
C GLN A 210 -1.48 -14.25 8.87
N GLN A 211 -2.09 -14.99 7.93
CA GLN A 211 -3.51 -14.84 7.63
C GLN A 211 -4.39 -15.16 8.85
N ALA A 212 -4.09 -16.22 9.59
CA ALA A 212 -4.78 -16.56 10.82
C ALA A 212 -4.62 -15.47 11.89
N SER A 213 -3.42 -14.90 12.04
CA SER A 213 -3.13 -13.80 12.97
C SER A 213 -3.90 -12.52 12.60
N LEU A 214 -3.92 -12.14 11.32
CA LEU A 214 -4.68 -11.00 10.82
C LEU A 214 -6.18 -11.18 11.07
N GLN A 215 -6.72 -12.35 10.75
CA GLN A 215 -8.12 -12.66 11.01
C GLN A 215 -8.45 -12.56 12.51
N ALA A 216 -7.62 -13.13 13.39
CA ALA A 216 -7.81 -13.04 14.83
C ALA A 216 -7.77 -11.58 15.33
N ARG A 217 -6.83 -10.76 14.84
CA ARG A 217 -6.74 -9.33 15.16
C ARG A 217 -7.95 -8.55 14.68
N LEU A 218 -8.41 -8.78 13.45
CA LEU A 218 -9.58 -8.09 12.90
C LEU A 218 -10.83 -8.43 13.70
N VAL A 219 -11.06 -9.71 14.01
CA VAL A 219 -12.18 -10.14 14.86
C VAL A 219 -12.08 -9.50 16.24
N PHE A 220 -10.89 -9.43 16.83
CA PHE A 220 -10.66 -8.75 18.11
C PHE A 220 -11.03 -7.26 18.04
N PHE A 221 -10.50 -6.51 17.07
CA PHE A 221 -10.77 -5.08 16.93
C PHE A 221 -12.24 -4.79 16.62
N MET A 222 -12.88 -5.58 15.74
CA MET A 222 -14.31 -5.46 15.47
C MET A 222 -15.14 -5.71 16.73
N SER A 223 -14.78 -6.75 17.50
CA SER A 223 -15.49 -7.09 18.74
C SER A 223 -15.30 -6.01 19.80
N ALA A 224 -14.09 -5.45 19.93
CA ALA A 224 -13.78 -4.34 20.85
C ALA A 224 -14.53 -3.05 20.47
N ALA A 225 -14.53 -2.67 19.19
CA ALA A 225 -15.26 -1.50 18.72
C ALA A 225 -16.78 -1.66 18.91
N HIS A 226 -17.30 -2.87 18.67
CA HIS A 226 -18.70 -3.18 18.91
C HIS A 226 -19.06 -3.13 20.40
N SER A 227 -18.23 -3.73 21.28
CA SER A 227 -18.48 -3.72 22.72
C SER A 227 -18.45 -2.30 23.29
N GLU A 228 -17.49 -1.47 22.87
CA GLU A 228 -17.40 -0.06 23.27
C GLU A 228 -18.62 0.75 22.82
N SER A 229 -19.08 0.54 21.58
CA SER A 229 -20.30 1.17 21.05
C SER A 229 -21.54 0.78 21.86
N VAL A 230 -21.70 -0.51 22.16
CA VAL A 230 -22.81 -1.01 22.98
C VAL A 230 -22.74 -0.44 24.39
N GLN A 231 -21.57 -0.45 25.03
CA GLN A 231 -21.38 0.05 26.39
C GLN A 231 -21.66 1.56 26.48
N SER A 232 -21.22 2.34 25.49
CA SER A 232 -21.52 3.78 25.39
C SER A 232 -23.02 4.04 25.25
N ARG A 233 -23.72 3.24 24.43
CA ARG A 233 -25.18 3.34 24.27
C ARG A 233 -25.91 2.98 25.55
N ILE A 234 -25.48 1.93 26.25
CA ILE A 234 -26.04 1.54 27.55
C ILE A 234 -25.80 2.63 28.60
N ALA A 235 -24.59 3.19 28.67
CA ALA A 235 -24.25 4.27 29.60
C ALA A 235 -25.10 5.52 29.34
N CYS A 236 -25.27 5.91 28.07
CA CYS A 236 -26.15 7.01 27.68
C CYS A 236 -27.61 6.75 28.06
N ALA A 237 -28.12 5.54 27.80
CA ALA A 237 -29.48 5.14 28.19
C ALA A 237 -29.65 5.17 29.72
N ALA A 238 -28.69 4.67 30.49
CA ALA A 238 -28.73 4.70 31.96
C ALA A 238 -28.68 6.13 32.52
N ALA A 239 -27.79 6.98 31.98
CA ALA A 239 -27.69 8.38 32.38
C ALA A 239 -28.95 9.19 32.05
N THR A 240 -29.63 8.85 30.94
CA THR A 240 -30.86 9.53 30.53
C THR A 240 -32.13 8.90 31.11
N ALA A 241 -32.09 7.66 31.63
CA ALA A 241 -33.26 6.94 32.13
C ALA A 241 -34.05 7.71 33.20
N GLY A 242 -33.37 8.41 34.12
CA GLY A 242 -34.01 9.26 35.13
C GLY A 242 -34.61 10.57 34.59
N GLN A 243 -34.26 10.94 33.35
CA GLN A 243 -34.76 12.12 32.64
C GLN A 243 -35.80 11.76 31.57
N MET A 244 -36.05 10.47 31.31
CA MET A 244 -37.06 10.02 30.37
C MET A 244 -38.46 10.17 30.97
N PHE A 245 -39.38 10.74 30.20
CA PHE A 245 -40.78 10.87 30.57
C PHE A 245 -41.67 10.49 29.39
N LYS A 246 -42.82 9.87 29.70
CA LYS A 246 -43.76 9.42 28.68
C LYS A 246 -44.81 10.50 28.43
N VAL A 247 -44.82 11.08 27.23
CA VAL A 247 -45.92 11.95 26.78
C VAL A 247 -46.99 11.07 26.13
N THR A 248 -48.16 11.00 26.76
CA THR A 248 -49.36 10.33 26.26
C THR A 248 -50.35 11.32 25.61
N ALA A 249 -51.40 10.82 24.96
CA ALA A 249 -52.46 11.66 24.38
C ALA A 249 -53.23 12.51 25.42
N LEU A 250 -53.11 12.17 26.71
CA LEU A 250 -53.76 12.87 27.82
C LEU A 250 -52.83 13.86 28.54
N THR A 251 -51.54 13.89 28.21
CA THR A 251 -50.58 14.80 28.86
C THR A 251 -50.97 16.26 28.62
N ARG A 252 -51.03 17.04 29.70
CA ARG A 252 -51.46 18.44 29.69
C ARG A 252 -50.32 19.36 30.12
N CYS A 253 -50.29 20.55 29.55
CA CYS A 253 -49.39 21.63 29.95
C CYS A 253 -49.74 22.09 31.38
N HIS A 254 -48.75 22.24 32.26
CA HIS A 254 -48.96 22.72 33.63
C HIS A 254 -49.58 24.13 33.67
N GLN A 255 -49.12 25.03 32.78
CA GLN A 255 -49.54 26.43 32.75
C GLN A 255 -50.96 26.64 32.20
N CYS A 256 -51.26 26.12 31.01
CA CYS A 256 -52.53 26.40 30.32
C CYS A 256 -53.55 25.25 30.43
N ARG A 257 -53.16 24.12 31.02
CA ARG A 257 -53.98 22.89 31.22
C ARG A 257 -54.52 22.25 29.94
N ARG A 258 -54.15 22.75 28.75
CA ARG A 258 -54.48 22.14 27.45
C ARG A 258 -53.57 20.94 27.16
N ARG A 259 -54.04 20.01 26.32
CA ARG A 259 -53.25 18.84 25.89
C ARG A 259 -51.98 19.28 25.15
N ILE A 260 -50.87 18.59 25.38
CA ILE A 260 -49.61 18.86 24.67
C ILE A 260 -49.70 18.38 23.21
N GLY A 261 -50.19 17.16 22.98
CA GLY A 261 -50.36 16.62 21.63
C GLY A 261 -49.04 16.65 20.84
N THR A 262 -49.08 17.24 19.64
CA THR A 262 -47.93 17.44 18.75
C THR A 262 -47.23 18.79 18.94
N SER A 263 -47.67 19.62 19.90
CA SER A 263 -47.09 20.94 20.13
C SER A 263 -45.72 20.83 20.79
N ALA A 264 -44.78 21.72 20.43
CA ALA A 264 -43.49 21.81 21.11
C ALA A 264 -43.65 22.10 22.61
N PHE A 265 -42.82 21.47 23.45
CA PHE A 265 -42.90 21.55 24.91
C PHE A 265 -41.51 21.62 25.54
N VAL A 266 -41.47 22.01 26.82
CA VAL A 266 -40.30 22.07 27.69
C VAL A 266 -40.63 21.31 28.97
N ARG A 267 -39.64 20.62 29.53
CA ARG A 267 -39.71 20.01 30.86
C ARG A 267 -38.89 20.85 31.84
N HIS A 268 -39.50 21.26 32.94
CA HIS A 268 -38.76 21.94 34.00
C HIS A 268 -37.75 20.96 34.64
N PRO A 269 -36.47 21.32 34.77
CA PRO A 269 -35.46 20.44 35.35
C PRO A 269 -35.75 20.12 36.82
N ASP A 270 -36.35 21.06 37.56
CA ASP A 270 -36.53 20.96 39.02
C ASP A 270 -37.82 20.22 39.40
N SER A 271 -38.96 20.58 38.79
CA SER A 271 -40.26 19.97 39.10
C SER A 271 -40.61 18.78 38.20
N GLY A 272 -39.94 18.64 37.06
CA GLY A 272 -40.24 17.63 36.05
C GLY A 272 -41.54 17.84 35.27
N GLU A 273 -42.21 18.99 35.46
CA GLU A 273 -43.48 19.31 34.83
C GLU A 273 -43.31 19.72 33.36
N LEU A 274 -44.33 19.42 32.54
CA LEU A 274 -44.34 19.72 31.11
C LEU A 274 -45.16 20.97 30.80
N VAL A 275 -44.59 21.84 30.00
CA VAL A 275 -45.18 23.12 29.61
C VAL A 275 -45.02 23.29 28.10
N HIS A 276 -46.00 23.86 27.40
CA HIS A 276 -45.81 24.22 25.99
C HIS A 276 -44.64 25.21 25.85
N TYR A 277 -43.88 25.12 24.76
CA TYR A 277 -42.75 26.03 24.51
C TYR A 277 -43.20 27.51 24.56
N GLY A 278 -44.37 27.83 23.99
CA GLY A 278 -44.95 29.18 24.06
C GLY A 278 -45.48 29.59 25.44
N CYS A 279 -45.79 28.64 26.33
CA CYS A 279 -46.18 28.91 27.71
C CYS A 279 -44.97 29.10 28.64
N CYS A 280 -43.75 28.90 28.14
CA CYS A 280 -42.49 28.95 28.88
C CYS A 280 -41.94 30.38 29.12
N ARG A 281 -42.72 31.43 28.86
CA ARG A 281 -42.24 32.83 28.85
C ARG A 281 -41.80 33.40 30.21
N ASN A 282 -41.90 32.63 31.31
CA ASN A 282 -41.52 33.05 32.67
C ASN A 282 -40.67 31.98 33.39
N LEU A 283 -39.56 31.52 32.79
CA LEU A 283 -38.52 30.84 33.57
C LEU A 283 -37.66 31.91 34.24
N PRO A 284 -37.57 31.98 35.59
CA PRO A 284 -36.51 32.75 36.23
C PRO A 284 -35.17 32.11 35.87
N ALA A 285 -34.35 32.85 35.13
CA ALA A 285 -32.96 32.51 34.90
C ALA A 285 -32.20 32.74 36.21
N ASP A 286 -32.16 31.75 37.11
CA ASP A 286 -31.02 31.45 38.00
C ASP A 286 -31.40 30.47 39.12
N SER A 287 -30.98 29.22 38.97
CA SER A 287 -30.67 28.34 40.10
C SER A 287 -29.55 27.40 39.69
N LYS A 288 -28.32 27.91 39.84
CA LYS A 288 -27.03 27.22 40.00
C LYS A 288 -27.00 25.75 39.57
N LEU A 289 -26.34 25.48 38.44
CA LEU A 289 -25.67 24.20 38.21
C LEU A 289 -24.74 23.91 39.40
N THR A 290 -25.14 23.03 40.30
CA THR A 290 -24.19 22.39 41.20
C THR A 290 -23.49 21.30 40.38
N THR A 291 -22.37 21.67 39.77
CA THR A 291 -21.44 20.71 39.17
C THR A 291 -20.81 19.92 40.30
N THR A 292 -21.41 18.78 40.67
CA THR A 292 -20.74 17.79 41.52
C THR A 292 -19.61 17.18 40.68
N ARG A 293 -18.40 17.74 40.82
CA ARG A 293 -17.16 17.06 40.41
C ARG A 293 -17.05 15.79 41.25
N LEU A 294 -17.16 14.64 40.60
CA LEU A 294 -16.67 13.37 41.13
C LEU A 294 -15.14 13.49 41.25
N SER A 295 -14.66 13.76 42.46
CA SER A 295 -13.26 13.52 42.84
C SER A 295 -13.06 12.02 42.93
N GLY A 296 -12.23 11.46 42.04
CA GLY A 296 -11.73 10.11 42.16
C GLY A 296 -10.78 10.00 43.35
N ASN A 297 -10.97 8.94 44.13
CA ASN A 297 -9.93 8.24 44.87
C ASN A 297 -9.59 6.97 44.11
#